data_AF-A0A1Q7GJC1-F1
#
_entry.id   AF-A0A1Q7GJC1-F1
#
_cell.length_a   1.000
_cell.length_b   1.000
_cell.length_c   1.000
_cell.angle_alpha   90.00
_cell.angle_beta   90.00
_cell.angle_gamma   90.00
#
_symmetry.space_group_name_H-M   'P 1'
#
loop_
_entity.id
_entity.type
_entity.pdbx_description
1 polymer ?
#
loop_
_entity_poly.entity_id
_entity_poly.type
_entity_poly.pdbx_seq_one_letter_code
_entity_poly.pdbx_strand_id
1 'polypeptide(L)' 'MHSELPVWCGKCHLRVAPYERRTIYRKVEYHQDCFLKLVREEAEDEKARRSYSRVARHQSPQQV' A
#
# COMPACT_ATOMS: atom_id res chain seq x y z
N MET A 1 -18.03 -24.35 18.53
CA MET A 1 -16.95 -23.34 18.43
C MET A 1 -16.69 -23.15 16.95
N HIS A 2 -16.97 -21.97 16.40
CA HIS A 2 -16.64 -21.71 14.99
C HIS A 2 -15.13 -21.62 14.90
N SER A 3 -14.51 -22.61 14.24
CA SER A 3 -13.12 -22.57 13.84
C SER A 3 -12.97 -21.50 12.76
N GLU A 4 -12.86 -20.25 13.18
CA GLU A 4 -12.52 -19.15 12.28
C GLU A 4 -11.20 -19.48 11.60
N LEU A 5 -11.21 -19.50 10.27
CA LEU A 5 -10.01 -19.76 9.49
C LEU A 5 -8.95 -18.71 9.84
N PRO A 6 -7.67 -19.11 9.94
CA PRO A 6 -6.61 -18.15 10.25
C PRO A 6 -6.52 -17.09 9.16
N VAL A 7 -6.54 -15.82 9.58
CA VAL A 7 -6.36 -14.67 8.69
C VAL A 7 -4.90 -14.27 8.69
N TRP A 8 -4.34 -14.01 7.51
CA TRP A 8 -2.93 -13.66 7.34
C TRP A 8 -2.81 -12.25 6.76
N CYS A 9 -1.90 -11.45 7.30
CA CYS A 9 -1.65 -10.11 6.79
C CYS A 9 -0.85 -10.17 5.48
N GLY A 10 -1.36 -9.55 4.42
CA GLY A 10 -0.71 -9.50 3.11
C GLY A 10 0.56 -8.66 3.02
N LYS A 11 0.98 -7.97 4.11
CA LYS A 11 2.21 -7.17 4.15
C LYS A 11 3.33 -7.83 4.96
N CYS A 12 3.05 -8.24 6.20
CA CYS A 12 4.06 -8.82 7.08
C CYS A 12 4.02 -10.35 7.14
N HIS A 13 3.03 -10.99 6.50
CA HIS A 13 2.82 -12.44 6.49
C HIS A 13 2.65 -13.09 7.87
N LEU A 14 2.35 -12.29 8.91
CA LEU A 14 1.98 -12.79 10.22
C LEU A 14 0.48 -12.98 10.31
N ARG A 15 0.06 -13.95 11.12
CA ARG A 15 -1.35 -14.18 11.43
C ARG A 15 -1.92 -12.95 12.14
N VAL A 16 -3.10 -12.52 11.73
CA VAL A 16 -3.88 -11.52 12.42
C VAL A 16 -4.64 -12.20 13.55
N ALA A 17 -4.43 -11.73 14.79
CA ALA A 17 -5.15 -12.27 15.93
C ALA A 17 -6.64 -11.86 15.87
N PRO A 18 -7.57 -12.68 16.38
CA PRO A 18 -9.01 -12.38 16.31
C PRO A 18 -9.41 -11.05 16.96
N TYR A 19 -8.63 -10.58 17.95
CA TYR A 19 -8.85 -9.31 18.65
C TYR A 19 -8.08 -8.13 18.05
N GLU A 20 -7.19 -8.35 17.08
CA GLU A 20 -6.51 -7.27 16.37
C GLU A 20 -7.45 -6.61 15.36
N ARG A 21 -7.32 -5.29 15.21
CA ARG A 21 -8.02 -4.58 14.14
C ARG A 21 -7.41 -4.94 12.79
N ARG A 22 -8.27 -5.45 11.90
CA ARG A 22 -7.92 -5.79 10.52
C ARG A 22 -8.54 -4.83 9.53
N THR A 23 -7.92 -4.71 8.36
CA THR A 23 -8.42 -3.91 7.24
C THR A 23 -8.36 -4.74 5.97
N ILE A 24 -9.42 -4.69 5.18
CA ILE A 24 -9.51 -5.38 3.89
C ILE A 24 -9.29 -4.36 2.79
N TYR A 25 -8.26 -4.57 1.97
CA TYR A 25 -7.94 -3.72 0.82
C TYR A 25 -7.62 -4.59 -0.39
N ARG A 26 -8.27 -4.31 -1.53
CA ARG A 26 -8.13 -5.09 -2.79
C ARG A 26 -8.25 -6.61 -2.58
N LYS A 27 -9.21 -7.05 -1.77
CA LYS A 27 -9.47 -8.45 -1.41
C LYS A 27 -8.34 -9.12 -0.60
N VAL A 28 -7.42 -8.34 -0.03
CA VAL A 28 -6.34 -8.81 0.85
C VAL A 28 -6.55 -8.24 2.25
N GLU A 29 -6.30 -9.07 3.27
CA GLU A 29 -6.42 -8.69 4.68
C GLU A 29 -5.09 -8.18 5.22
N TYR A 30 -5.13 -7.18 6.11
CA TYR A 30 -3.95 -6.59 6.72
C TYR A 30 -4.19 -6.28 8.20
N HIS A 31 -3.12 -6.30 9.01
CA HIS A 31 -3.13 -5.53 10.26
C HIS A 31 -3.37 -4.06 9.95
N GLN A 32 -4.09 -3.36 10.82
CA GLN A 32 -4.36 -1.93 10.64
C GLN A 32 -3.07 -1.11 10.43
N ASP A 33 -2.03 -1.34 11.23
CA ASP A 33 -0.76 -0.63 11.11
C ASP A 33 -0.01 -0.96 9.81
N CYS A 34 -0.08 -2.21 9.37
CA CYS A 34 0.48 -2.64 8.10
C CYS A 34 -0.22 -1.95 6.93
N PHE A 35 -1.54 -1.82 6.98
CA PHE A 35 -2.31 -1.07 5.98
C PHE A 35 -1.92 0.41 5.95
N LEU A 36 -1.76 1.05 7.11
CA LEU A 36 -1.33 2.46 7.17
C LEU A 36 0.08 2.68 6.61
N LYS A 37 0.99 1.70 6.74
CA LYS A 37 2.31 1.76 6.09
C LYS A 37 2.17 1.61 4.57
N LEU A 38 1.33 0.69 4.10
CA LEU A 38 1.05 0.50 2.67
C LEU A 38 0.53 1.79 2.02
N VAL A 39 -0.48 2.43 2.61
CA VAL A 39 -1.06 3.68 2.08
C VAL A 39 -0.03 4.81 2.00
N ARG A 40 0.87 4.90 2.99
CA ARG A 40 1.98 5.87 2.94
C ARG A 40 2.95 5.61 1.80
N GLU A 41 3.33 4.34 1.60
CA GLU A 41 4.20 3.95 0.49
C GLU A 41 3.55 4.26 -0.88
N GLU A 42 2.26 3.92 -1.06
CA GLU A 42 1.52 4.25 -2.29
C GLU A 42 1.46 5.78 -2.55
N ALA A 43 1.28 6.58 -1.49
CA ALA A 43 1.26 8.03 -1.61
C ALA A 43 2.62 8.63 -1.99
N GLU A 44 3.72 8.13 -1.41
CA GLU A 44 5.06 8.58 -1.75
C GLU A 44 5.47 8.14 -3.17
N ASP A 45 5.08 6.94 -3.62
CA ASP A 45 5.32 6.49 -5.00
C ASP A 45 4.57 7.37 -6.03
N GLU A 46 3.30 7.70 -5.77
CA GLU A 46 2.53 8.60 -6.62
C GLU A 46 3.15 10.00 -6.66
N LYS A 47 3.66 10.51 -5.53
CA LYS A 47 4.39 11.77 -5.46
C LYS A 47 5.69 11.72 -6.27
N ALA A 48 6.45 10.62 -6.19
CA ALA A 48 7.66 10.40 -6.97
C ALA A 48 7.34 10.38 -8.48
N ARG A 49 6.33 9.63 -8.92
CA ARG A 49 5.83 9.60 -10.31
C ARG A 49 5.43 10.97 -10.83
N ARG A 50 4.70 11.76 -10.03
CA ARG A 50 4.32 13.14 -10.39
C ARG A 50 5.53 14.04 -10.53
N SER A 51 6.50 13.92 -9.63
CA SER A 51 7.74 14.70 -9.69
C SER A 51 8.55 14.37 -10.95
N TYR A 52 8.71 13.08 -11.27
CA TYR A 52 9.39 12.61 -12.48
C TYR A 52 8.69 13.12 -13.75
N SER A 53 7.35 13.03 -13.81
CA SER A 53 6.57 13.51 -14.94
C SER A 53 6.71 15.02 -15.17
N ARG A 54 6.85 15.80 -14.09
CA ARG A 54 7.14 17.24 -14.19
C ARG A 54 8.54 17.49 -14.76
N VAL A 55 9.55 16.82 -14.22
CA VAL A 55 10.95 16.96 -14.70
C VAL A 55 11.07 16.57 -16.17
N ALA A 56 10.45 15.46 -16.59
CA ALA A 56 10.48 14.98 -17.97
C ALA A 56 9.89 15.99 -18.97
N ARG A 57 8.83 16.74 -18.60
CA ARG A 57 8.25 17.79 -19.46
C ARG A 57 9.15 19.00 -19.63
N HIS A 58 9.97 19.32 -18.63
CA HIS A 58 10.88 20.48 -18.69
C HIS A 58 12.21 20.18 -19.41
N GLN A 59 12.50 18.91 -19.71
CA GLN A 59 13.71 18.50 -20.44
C GLN A 59 13.48 18.24 -21.94
N SER A 60 12.26 18.41 -22.48
CA SER A 60 12.08 18.38 -23.94
C SER A 60 12.82 19.57 -24.56
N PRO A 61 13.89 19.36 -25.35
CA PRO A 61 14.53 20.44 -26.09
C PRO A 61 13.49 20.94 -27.09
N GLN A 62 13.25 22.25 -27.10
CA GLN A 62 12.58 22.88 -28.23
C GLN A 62 13.44 22.57 -29.45
N GLN A 63 12.97 21.67 -30.32
CA GLN A 63 13.59 21.44 -31.61
C GLN A 63 13.31 22.68 -32.46
N VAL A 64 14.35 23.49 -32.64
CA VAL A 64 14.45 24.57 -33.64
C VAL A 64 15.40 24.10 -34.73
#